data_AF-S4PLD4-F1
#
_entry.id   AF-S4PLD4-F1
#
_cell.length_a   1.000
_cell.length_b   1.000
_cell.length_c   1.000
_cell.angle_alpha   90.00
_cell.angle_beta   90.00
_cell.angle_gamma   90.00
#
_symmetry.space_group_name_H-M   'P 1'
#
loop_
_entity.id
_entity.type
_entity.pdbx_description
1 polymer ?
#
loop_
_entity_poly.entity_id
_entity_poly.type
_entity_poly.pdbx_seq_one_letter_code
_entity_poly.pdbx_strand_id
1 'polypeptide(L)'
;METEKIEDYVFNLLSRAVLQVYANEHNCKLKRNKRKAVRLKTLDNNFEAYAADAVNGFKLFLNKSGQESQVVSNNFERNIIIEDLISIWRQIPQLTFKKSAVFVLLQNSMQPAFENFVLYDRLVYLQEKGIEKCMFKKIVNEKISPRCLALIAQK
;
A
#
# COMPACT_ATOMS: atom_id res chain seq x y z
N MET A 1 19.85 -9.45 3.39
CA MET A 1 18.77 -8.63 2.83
C MET A 1 19.02 -7.22 3.30
N GLU A 2 19.31 -6.32 2.36
CA GLU A 2 19.51 -4.90 2.65
C GLU A 2 18.28 -4.34 3.35
N THR A 3 18.50 -3.58 4.41
CA THR A 3 17.47 -2.77 5.07
C THR A 3 16.91 -1.79 4.03
N GLU A 4 15.64 -1.95 3.66
CA GLU A 4 14.94 -0.97 2.79
C GLU A 4 15.12 0.43 3.38
N LYS A 5 15.56 1.36 2.54
CA LYS A 5 15.89 2.71 3.00
C LYS A 5 14.59 3.51 3.17
N ILE A 6 14.61 4.55 3.99
CA ILE A 6 13.41 5.38 4.24
C ILE A 6 12.88 5.99 2.93
N GLU A 7 13.78 6.29 2.00
CA GLU A 7 13.50 6.78 0.66
C GLU A 7 12.60 5.83 -0.13
N ASP A 8 12.82 4.51 -0.02
CA ASP A 8 12.03 3.49 -0.71
C ASP A 8 10.58 3.49 -0.19
N TYR A 9 10.40 3.59 1.12
CA TYR A 9 9.06 3.67 1.72
C TYR A 9 8.34 4.96 1.35
N VAL A 10 9.05 6.09 1.33
CA VAL A 10 8.51 7.38 0.92
C VAL A 10 8.11 7.36 -0.55
N PHE A 11 8.97 6.86 -1.43
CA PHE A 11 8.66 6.67 -2.85
C PHE A 11 7.42 5.80 -3.03
N ASN A 12 7.34 4.65 -2.34
CA ASN A 12 6.21 3.74 -2.41
C ASN A 12 4.90 4.37 -1.90
N LEU A 13 4.96 5.20 -0.84
CA LEU A 13 3.81 5.93 -0.31
C LEU A 13 3.33 6.98 -1.32
N LEU A 14 4.23 7.85 -1.77
CA LEU A 14 3.89 8.95 -2.67
C LEU A 14 3.44 8.45 -4.04
N SER A 15 4.06 7.40 -4.57
CA SER A 15 3.68 6.84 -5.87
C SER A 15 2.22 6.35 -5.87
N ARG A 16 1.78 5.73 -4.77
CA ARG A 16 0.38 5.35 -4.56
C ARG A 16 -0.52 6.57 -4.36
N ALA A 17 -0.04 7.59 -3.65
CA ALA A 17 -0.77 8.83 -3.45
C ALA A 17 -1.04 9.55 -4.77
N VAL A 18 -0.08 9.59 -5.70
CA VAL A 18 -0.26 10.17 -7.04
C VAL A 18 -1.38 9.47 -7.80
N LEU A 19 -1.42 8.13 -7.80
CA LEU A 19 -2.53 7.39 -8.40
C LEU A 19 -3.88 7.79 -7.78
N GLN A 20 -3.92 7.95 -6.45
CA GLN A 20 -5.14 8.33 -5.75
C GLN A 20 -5.57 9.78 -6.05
N VAL A 21 -4.63 10.71 -6.18
CA VAL A 21 -4.87 12.10 -6.58
C VAL A 21 -5.45 12.13 -7.99
N TYR A 22 -4.80 11.45 -8.94
CA TYR A 22 -5.31 11.29 -10.31
C TYR A 22 -6.74 10.72 -10.31
N ALA A 23 -6.98 9.66 -9.55
CA ALA A 23 -8.30 9.05 -9.48
C ALA A 23 -9.38 10.01 -8.97
N ASN A 24 -9.02 10.85 -7.99
CA ASN A 24 -9.90 11.87 -7.44
C ASN A 24 -10.17 13.01 -8.42
N GLU A 25 -9.12 13.54 -9.07
CA GLU A 25 -9.23 14.64 -10.05
C GLU A 25 -10.06 14.25 -11.26
N HIS A 26 -9.95 13.00 -11.72
CA HIS A 26 -10.69 12.48 -12.86
C HIS A 26 -12.00 11.75 -12.48
N ASN A 27 -12.42 11.83 -11.21
CA ASN A 27 -13.62 11.19 -10.66
C ASN A 27 -13.78 9.71 -11.10
N CYS A 28 -12.71 8.94 -10.92
CA CYS A 28 -12.67 7.54 -11.26
C CYS A 28 -12.23 6.66 -10.08
N LYS A 29 -12.56 5.37 -10.15
CA LYS A 29 -12.15 4.36 -9.19
C LYS A 29 -11.00 3.54 -9.76
N LEU A 30 -9.97 3.37 -8.94
CA LEU A 30 -8.85 2.47 -9.21
C LEU A 30 -9.17 1.06 -8.70
N LYS A 31 -9.11 0.07 -9.60
CA LYS A 31 -9.21 -1.35 -9.24
C LYS A 31 -7.96 -2.08 -9.70
N ARG A 32 -7.36 -2.84 -8.79
CA ARG A 32 -6.20 -3.68 -9.11
C ARG A 32 -6.64 -4.84 -10.01
N ASN A 33 -5.90 -5.10 -11.07
CA ASN A 33 -6.14 -6.27 -11.91
C ASN A 33 -5.37 -7.52 -11.45
N LYS A 34 -4.36 -7.34 -10.60
CA LYS A 34 -3.49 -8.42 -10.09
C LYS A 34 -3.05 -8.17 -8.65
N ARG A 35 -2.67 -9.24 -7.93
CA ARG A 35 -2.21 -9.23 -6.53
C ARG A 35 -1.00 -8.32 -6.27
N LYS A 36 -0.21 -8.00 -7.30
CA LYS A 36 0.88 -7.00 -7.26
C LYS A 36 0.78 -6.11 -8.50
N ALA A 37 -0.02 -5.05 -8.41
CA ALA A 37 -0.32 -4.16 -9.54
C ALA A 37 0.95 -3.54 -10.14
N VAL A 38 1.93 -3.16 -9.31
CA VAL A 38 3.22 -2.61 -9.72
C VAL A 38 4.36 -3.41 -9.11
N ARG A 39 5.48 -3.56 -9.84
CA ARG A 39 6.67 -4.29 -9.37
C ARG A 39 7.68 -3.34 -8.72
N LEU A 40 7.44 -2.97 -7.46
CA LEU A 40 8.24 -1.97 -6.74
C LEU A 40 9.76 -2.26 -6.66
N LYS A 41 10.15 -3.53 -6.54
CA LYS A 41 11.56 -3.91 -6.33
C LYS A 41 12.47 -3.70 -7.55
N THR A 42 11.91 -3.48 -8.74
CA THR A 42 12.67 -3.35 -9.99
C THR A 42 12.70 -1.93 -10.52
N LEU A 43 12.14 -0.97 -9.78
CA LEU A 43 11.90 0.39 -10.29
C LEU A 43 12.96 1.41 -9.84
N ASP A 44 13.83 1.09 -8.89
CA ASP A 44 14.89 1.98 -8.41
C ASP A 44 14.41 3.43 -8.12
N ASN A 45 13.26 3.55 -7.44
CA ASN A 45 12.58 4.81 -7.14
C ASN A 45 12.34 5.74 -8.37
N ASN A 46 12.22 5.16 -9.57
CA ASN A 46 11.86 5.85 -10.80
C ASN A 46 10.34 5.88 -10.98
N PHE A 47 9.75 7.08 -10.95
CA PHE A 47 8.31 7.22 -11.03
C PHE A 47 7.76 7.02 -12.45
N GLU A 48 8.51 7.37 -13.48
CA GLU A 48 8.13 7.14 -14.87
C GLU A 48 7.93 5.64 -15.15
N ALA A 49 8.86 4.81 -14.66
CA ALA A 49 8.75 3.36 -14.73
C ALA A 49 7.58 2.84 -13.87
N TYR A 50 7.34 3.44 -12.69
CA TYR A 50 6.18 3.13 -11.86
C TYR A 50 4.86 3.41 -12.59
N ALA A 51 4.73 4.57 -13.23
CA ALA A 51 3.51 4.99 -13.91
C ALA A 51 3.18 4.06 -15.09
N ALA A 52 4.18 3.68 -15.88
CA ALA A 52 4.03 2.70 -16.96
C ALA A 52 3.54 1.34 -16.45
N ASP A 53 4.11 0.86 -15.33
CA ASP A 53 3.66 -0.39 -14.69
C ASP A 53 2.25 -0.25 -14.09
N ALA A 54 1.92 0.90 -13.52
CA ALA A 54 0.66 1.17 -12.85
C ALA A 54 -0.52 1.17 -13.82
N VAL A 55 -0.39 1.82 -14.98
CA VAL A 55 -1.45 1.83 -15.99
C VAL A 55 -1.75 0.41 -16.52
N ASN A 56 -0.77 -0.49 -16.49
CA ASN A 56 -0.97 -1.90 -16.81
C ASN A 56 -1.45 -2.76 -15.62
N GLY A 57 -1.29 -2.29 -14.38
CA GLY A 57 -1.64 -3.00 -13.15
C GLY A 57 -2.99 -2.61 -12.53
N PHE A 58 -3.54 -1.49 -12.97
CA PHE A 58 -4.80 -0.95 -12.50
C PHE A 58 -5.78 -0.77 -13.65
N LYS A 59 -7.07 -0.95 -13.36
CA LYS A 59 -8.18 -0.54 -14.21
C LYS A 59 -8.82 0.70 -13.60
N LEU A 60 -9.11 1.67 -14.45
CA LEU A 60 -9.81 2.89 -14.09
C LEU A 60 -11.27 2.75 -14.51
N PHE A 61 -12.19 3.03 -13.59
CA PHE A 61 -13.63 3.01 -13.82
C PHE A 61 -14.22 4.38 -13.54
N LEU A 62 -14.91 4.99 -14.50
CA LEU A 62 -15.60 6.25 -14.27
C LEU A 62 -16.82 6.03 -13.37
N ASN A 63 -17.00 6.91 -12.38
CA ASN A 63 -18.23 6.96 -11.61
C ASN A 63 -19.27 7.78 -12.38
N LYS A 64 -19.90 7.19 -13.41
CA LYS A 64 -21.12 7.74 -14.01
C LYS A 64 -22.32 6.95 -13.51
N SER A 65 -23.40 7.67 -13.17
CA SER A 65 -24.67 7.23 -12.60
C SER A 65 -25.12 5.82 -13.05
N GLY A 66 -24.71 4.79 -12.30
CA GLY A 66 -25.21 3.42 -12.42
C GLY A 66 -24.49 2.48 -13.40
N GLN A 67 -23.48 2.93 -14.17
CA GLN A 67 -22.70 2.06 -15.06
C GLN A 67 -21.19 2.31 -14.94
N GLU A 68 -20.45 1.31 -14.44
CA GLU A 68 -18.99 1.32 -14.44
C GLU A 68 -18.47 1.12 -15.87
N SER A 69 -18.12 2.23 -16.53
CA SER A 69 -17.43 2.19 -17.82
C SER A 69 -15.92 2.26 -17.60
N GLN A 70 -15.19 1.30 -18.18
CA GLN A 70 -13.73 1.31 -18.15
C GLN A 70 -13.21 2.48 -18.98
N VAL A 71 -12.34 3.31 -18.40
CA VAL A 71 -11.84 4.54 -19.03
C VAL A 71 -10.84 4.26 -20.14
N VAL A 72 -10.07 3.17 -20.00
CA VAL A 72 -8.91 2.90 -20.83
C VAL A 72 -9.19 1.75 -21.78
N SER A 73 -9.27 2.06 -23.06
CA SER A 73 -9.55 1.11 -24.14
C SER A 73 -8.39 0.96 -25.13
N ASN A 74 -7.55 1.99 -25.30
CA ASN A 74 -6.44 1.97 -26.27
C ASN A 74 -5.09 2.46 -25.68
N ASN A 75 -4.00 2.32 -26.46
CA ASN A 75 -2.65 2.72 -26.04
C ASN A 75 -2.45 4.24 -25.95
N PHE A 76 -3.21 5.02 -26.73
CA PHE A 76 -3.10 6.49 -26.73
C PHE A 76 -3.60 7.08 -25.41
N GLU A 77 -4.77 6.64 -24.93
CA GLU A 77 -5.32 7.01 -23.63
C GLU A 77 -4.37 6.65 -22.47
N ARG A 78 -3.68 5.50 -22.57
CA ARG A 78 -2.67 5.10 -21.57
C ARG A 78 -1.54 6.10 -21.48
N ASN A 79 -1.04 6.59 -22.60
CA ASN A 79 0.07 7.54 -22.62
C ASN A 79 -0.34 8.88 -21.99
N ILE A 80 -1.56 9.37 -22.28
CA ILE A 80 -2.10 10.57 -21.63
C ILE A 80 -2.15 10.39 -20.10
N ILE A 81 -2.65 9.25 -19.62
CA ILE A 81 -2.69 8.97 -18.18
C ILE A 81 -1.28 8.95 -17.57
N ILE A 82 -0.30 8.37 -18.27
CA ILE A 82 1.09 8.34 -17.79
C ILE A 82 1.64 9.77 -17.69
N GLU A 83 1.42 10.60 -18.71
CA GLU A 83 1.85 12.00 -18.71
C GLU A 83 1.22 12.81 -17.58
N ASP A 84 -0.08 12.64 -17.34
CA ASP A 84 -0.78 13.27 -16.22
C ASP A 84 -0.22 12.83 -14.86
N LEU A 85 0.00 11.52 -14.68
CA LEU A 85 0.61 11.00 -13.46
C LEU A 85 2.01 11.58 -13.23
N ILE A 86 2.84 11.66 -14.27
CA ILE A 86 4.18 12.26 -14.20
C ILE A 86 4.08 13.74 -13.87
N SER A 87 3.10 14.46 -14.43
CA SER A 87 2.84 15.86 -14.13
C SER A 87 2.50 16.05 -12.64
N ILE A 88 1.56 15.27 -12.10
CA ILE A 88 1.20 15.30 -10.68
C ILE A 88 2.43 15.01 -9.80
N TRP A 89 3.23 14.00 -10.16
CA TRP A 89 4.46 13.66 -9.43
C TRP A 89 5.47 14.82 -9.39
N ARG A 90 5.70 15.48 -10.53
CA ARG A 90 6.64 16.61 -10.63
C ARG A 90 6.19 17.85 -9.85
N GLN A 91 4.89 18.00 -9.62
CA GLN A 91 4.34 19.10 -8.84
C GLN A 91 4.45 18.88 -7.33
N ILE A 92 4.85 17.68 -6.86
CA ILE A 92 4.99 17.39 -5.43
C ILE A 92 6.12 18.25 -4.83
N PRO A 93 5.83 19.14 -3.86
CA PRO A 93 6.87 19.94 -3.23
C PRO A 93 7.85 19.07 -2.43
N GLN A 94 9.13 19.48 -2.38
CA GLN A 94 10.15 18.80 -1.56
C GLN A 94 9.76 18.70 -0.08
N LEU A 95 8.98 19.67 0.44
CA LEU A 95 8.45 19.63 1.80
C LEU A 95 7.52 18.44 2.02
N THR A 96 6.75 18.03 1.00
CA THR A 96 5.86 16.87 1.08
C THR A 96 6.67 15.58 1.23
N PHE A 97 7.78 15.42 0.51
CA PHE A 97 8.69 14.28 0.71
C PHE A 97 9.20 14.19 2.15
N LYS A 98 9.60 15.33 2.75
CA LYS A 98 10.02 15.38 4.16
C LYS A 98 8.89 14.99 5.11
N LYS A 99 7.67 15.52 4.89
CA LYS A 99 6.48 15.16 5.70
C LYS A 99 6.14 13.68 5.58
N SER A 100 6.22 13.11 4.37
CA SER A 100 6.03 11.68 4.12
C SER A 100 7.08 10.83 4.84
N ALA A 101 8.34 11.25 4.89
CA ALA A 101 9.38 10.56 5.64
C ALA A 101 9.07 10.52 7.15
N VAL A 102 8.67 11.65 7.74
CA VAL A 102 8.25 11.72 9.15
C VAL A 102 7.04 10.81 9.40
N PHE A 103 6.05 10.84 8.51
CA PHE A 103 4.86 10.00 8.61
C PHE A 103 5.20 8.51 8.57
N VAL A 104 6.03 8.07 7.60
CA VAL A 104 6.47 6.67 7.49
C VAL A 104 7.27 6.25 8.71
N LEU A 105 8.17 7.11 9.21
CA LEU A 105 8.96 6.82 10.41
C LEU A 105 8.04 6.61 11.62
N LEU A 106 7.05 7.49 11.81
CA LEU A 106 6.08 7.39 12.89
C LEU A 106 5.24 6.12 12.74
N GLN A 107 4.74 5.84 11.53
CA GLN A 107 3.98 4.63 11.23
C GLN A 107 4.78 3.37 11.61
N ASN A 108 6.03 3.28 11.15
CA ASN A 108 6.90 2.13 11.42
C ASN A 108 7.24 2.00 12.91
N SER A 109 7.39 3.12 13.62
CA SER A 109 7.68 3.13 15.06
C SER A 109 6.47 2.70 15.90
N MET A 110 5.26 3.08 15.48
CA MET A 110 4.02 2.73 16.18
C MET A 110 3.46 1.36 15.81
N GLN A 111 3.81 0.84 14.62
CA GLN A 111 3.29 -0.43 14.11
C GLN A 111 3.43 -1.58 15.11
N PRO A 112 4.58 -1.82 15.78
CA PRO A 112 4.71 -2.90 16.76
C PRO A 112 3.75 -2.75 17.95
N ALA A 113 3.53 -1.53 18.42
CA ALA A 113 2.62 -1.26 19.54
C ALA A 113 1.18 -1.58 19.16
N PHE A 114 0.74 -1.14 17.97
CA PHE A 114 -0.62 -1.41 17.48
C PHE A 114 -0.84 -2.89 17.14
N GLU A 115 0.15 -3.55 16.53
CA GLU A 115 0.06 -5.00 16.27
C GLU A 115 -0.07 -5.78 17.58
N ASN A 116 0.75 -5.49 18.58
CA ASN A 116 0.65 -6.15 19.89
C ASN A 116 -0.68 -5.88 20.59
N PHE A 117 -1.22 -4.65 20.47
CA PHE A 117 -2.52 -4.31 21.03
C PHE A 117 -3.65 -5.15 20.43
N VAL A 118 -3.70 -5.26 19.09
CA VAL A 118 -4.68 -6.09 18.39
C VAL A 118 -4.53 -7.57 18.75
N LEU A 119 -3.30 -8.06 18.90
CA LEU A 119 -3.06 -9.42 19.33
C LEU A 119 -3.61 -9.63 20.74
N TYR A 120 -3.28 -8.76 21.69
CA TYR A 120 -3.76 -8.86 23.06
C TYR A 120 -5.30 -8.84 23.16
N ASP A 121 -5.96 -7.94 22.41
CA ASP A 121 -7.43 -7.90 22.30
C ASP A 121 -8.02 -9.26 21.89
N ARG A 122 -7.44 -9.92 20.89
CA ARG A 122 -7.88 -11.26 20.45
C ARG A 122 -7.66 -12.34 21.49
N LEU A 123 -6.61 -12.24 22.30
CA LEU A 123 -6.34 -13.19 23.37
C LEU A 123 -7.35 -13.03 24.52
N VAL A 124 -7.61 -11.79 24.94
CA VAL A 124 -8.64 -11.49 25.96
C VAL A 124 -10.01 -11.98 25.49
N TYR A 125 -10.37 -11.73 24.23
CA TYR A 125 -11.62 -12.23 23.66
C TYR A 125 -11.77 -13.77 23.76
N LEU A 126 -10.70 -14.54 23.52
CA LEU A 126 -10.75 -16.00 23.66
C LEU A 126 -10.94 -16.43 25.13
N GLN A 127 -10.27 -15.75 26.05
CA GLN A 127 -10.41 -16.01 27.49
C GLN A 127 -11.84 -15.73 27.97
N GLU A 128 -12.45 -14.62 27.52
CA GLU A 128 -13.86 -14.29 27.79
C GLU A 128 -14.83 -15.34 27.23
N LYS A 129 -14.44 -16.07 26.18
CA LYS A 129 -15.21 -17.20 25.61
C LYS A 129 -14.92 -18.54 26.28
N GLY A 130 -14.18 -18.57 27.38
CA GLY A 130 -13.87 -19.77 28.15
C GLY A 130 -12.72 -20.60 27.58
N ILE A 131 -11.92 -20.05 26.65
CA ILE A 131 -10.71 -20.70 26.15
C ILE A 131 -9.53 -20.16 26.98
N GLU A 132 -9.26 -20.83 28.09
CA GLU A 132 -8.22 -20.40 29.05
C GLU A 132 -6.80 -20.67 28.53
N LYS A 133 -6.62 -21.74 27.76
CA LYS A 133 -5.33 -22.13 27.18
C LYS A 133 -5.12 -21.47 25.82
N CYS A 134 -5.02 -20.15 25.80
CA CYS A 134 -4.68 -19.40 24.59
C CYS A 134 -3.41 -18.54 24.76
N MET A 135 -2.55 -18.52 23.74
CA MET A 135 -1.31 -17.74 23.76
C MET A 135 -0.84 -17.38 22.34
N PHE A 136 -0.03 -16.32 22.23
CA PHE A 136 0.74 -16.08 21.01
C PHE A 136 2.09 -16.77 21.08
N LYS A 137 2.48 -17.44 19.99
CA LYS A 137 3.80 -18.04 19.83
C LYS A 137 4.49 -17.47 18.61
N LYS A 138 5.76 -17.08 18.76
CA LYS A 138 6.62 -16.73 17.62
C LYS A 138 6.95 -18.00 16.84
N ILE A 139 6.45 -18.10 15.62
CA ILE A 139 6.58 -19.29 14.76
C ILE A 139 7.71 -19.15 13.73
N VAL A 140 8.11 -17.93 13.40
CA VAL A 140 9.20 -17.65 12.45
C VAL A 140 10.03 -16.45 12.90
N ASN A 141 11.24 -16.32 12.34
CA ASN A 141 12.06 -15.14 12.57
C ASN A 141 11.39 -13.91 11.91
N GLU A 142 11.34 -12.79 12.63
CA GLU A 142 10.80 -11.51 12.12
C GLU A 142 11.54 -11.01 10.86
N LYS A 143 12.81 -11.38 10.72
CA LYS A 143 13.64 -11.10 9.53
C LYS A 143 13.23 -11.95 8.32
N ILE A 144 12.52 -13.06 8.52
CA ILE A 144 12.02 -13.95 7.46
C ILE A 144 10.59 -13.59 7.09
N SER A 145 9.74 -13.30 8.08
CA SER A 145 8.37 -12.85 7.87
C SER A 145 7.98 -11.85 8.96
N PRO A 146 7.49 -10.66 8.58
CA PRO A 146 6.91 -9.71 9.54
C PRO A 146 5.75 -10.33 10.33
N ARG A 147 4.96 -11.21 9.68
CA ARG A 147 3.91 -12.00 10.33
C ARG A 147 4.54 -13.21 10.99
N CYS A 148 5.04 -13.03 12.21
CA CYS A 148 5.78 -14.06 12.93
C CYS A 148 5.07 -14.66 14.14
N LEU A 149 3.88 -14.16 14.48
CA LEU A 149 3.12 -14.60 15.65
C LEU A 149 1.91 -15.44 15.21
N ALA A 150 1.69 -16.57 15.89
CA ALA A 150 0.51 -17.41 15.73
C ALA A 150 -0.27 -17.44 17.04
N LEU A 151 -1.60 -17.32 16.96
CA LEU A 151 -2.51 -17.55 18.07
C LEU A 151 -2.75 -19.05 18.20
N ILE A 152 -2.40 -19.62 19.35
CA ILE A 152 -2.65 -21.01 19.68
C ILE A 152 -3.75 -21.02 20.73
N ALA A 153 -4.80 -21.81 20.50
CA ALA A 153 -5.90 -22.04 21.41
C ALA A 153 -6.08 -23.55 21.59
N GLN A 154 -6.11 -24.01 22.84
CA GLN A 154 -6.37 -25.40 23.18
C GLN A 154 -7.73 -25.51 23.88
N LYS A 155 -8.51 -26.50 23.46
CA LYS A 155 -9.78 -26.86 24.07
C LYS A 155 -9.56 -27.79 25.26
#